data_AF-A0AA38WU08-F1
#
_entry.id   AF-A0AA38WU08-F1
#
_cell.length_a   1.000
_cell.length_b   1.000
_cell.length_c   1.000
_cell.angle_alpha   90.00
_cell.angle_beta   90.00
_cell.angle_gamma   90.00
#
_symmetry.space_group_name_H-M   'P 1'
#
loop_
_entity.id
_entity.type
_entity.pdbx_description
1 polymer ?
#
loop_
_entity_poly.entity_id
_entity_poly.type
_entity_poly.pdbx_seq_one_letter_code
_entity_poly.pdbx_strand_id
1 'polypeptide(L)'
;MAHKYCFKALDKSLQDIPIVCGGNFRQIFLVIPKGTRPDIVNTSLNSFLWPLFKVYEVNQKMRLRAKSIYELEVVKIAMFDNWMLQIGDGSFYDHPHNKLLQIPHDIYV
;
A
#
# COMPACT_ATOMS: atom_id res chain seq x y z
N MET A 1 7.42 -3.21 -4.87
CA MET A 1 7.51 -2.16 -5.93
C MET A 1 8.63 -2.52 -6.89
N ALA A 2 8.49 -2.16 -8.18
CA ALA A 2 9.50 -2.37 -9.21
C ALA A 2 9.98 -1.03 -9.78
N HIS A 3 11.22 -1.00 -10.29
CA HIS A 3 11.82 0.19 -10.89
C HIS A 3 11.27 0.43 -12.31
N LYS A 4 11.12 1.68 -12.77
CA LYS A 4 10.64 2.03 -14.13
C LYS A 4 11.39 1.34 -15.27
N TYR A 5 12.67 1.05 -15.08
CA TYR A 5 13.46 0.30 -16.07
C TYR A 5 13.09 -1.19 -16.13
N CYS A 6 12.63 -1.79 -15.03
CA CYS A 6 12.06 -3.14 -15.05
C CYS A 6 10.82 -3.19 -15.94
N PHE A 7 9.96 -2.17 -15.85
CA PHE A 7 8.79 -2.05 -16.73
C PHE A 7 9.17 -1.89 -18.20
N LYS A 8 10.23 -1.12 -18.51
CA LYS A 8 10.75 -0.99 -19.87
C LYS A 8 11.31 -2.30 -20.43
N ALA A 9 12.02 -3.06 -19.60
CA ALA A 9 12.54 -4.36 -19.99
C ALA A 9 11.39 -5.37 -20.20
N LEU A 10 10.41 -5.36 -19.29
CA LEU A 10 9.21 -6.19 -19.34
C LEU A 10 8.43 -5.97 -20.64
N ASP A 11 8.12 -4.71 -20.97
CA ASP A 11 7.44 -4.29 -22.19
C ASP A 11 8.15 -4.80 -23.46
N LYS A 12 9.48 -4.67 -23.51
CA LYS A 12 10.27 -5.20 -24.64
C LYS A 12 10.27 -6.72 -24.71
N SER A 13 10.27 -7.40 -23.58
CA SER A 13 10.39 -8.87 -23.52
C SER A 13 9.06 -9.61 -23.69
N LEU A 14 7.95 -8.98 -23.31
CA LEU A 14 6.62 -9.59 -23.25
C LEU A 14 5.65 -8.90 -24.22
N GLN A 15 6.15 -8.44 -25.37
CA GLN A 15 5.31 -7.81 -26.40
C GLN A 15 4.05 -8.66 -26.65
N ASP A 16 2.90 -8.00 -26.67
CA ASP A 16 1.56 -8.57 -26.84
C ASP A 16 1.00 -9.43 -25.69
N ILE A 17 1.65 -9.47 -24.52
CA ILE A 17 1.12 -10.16 -23.34
C ILE A 17 0.37 -9.18 -22.44
N PRO A 18 -0.88 -9.46 -22.04
CA PRO A 18 -1.60 -8.64 -21.07
C PRO A 18 -0.92 -8.70 -19.70
N ILE A 19 -0.56 -7.53 -19.15
CA ILE A 19 0.09 -7.40 -17.85
C ILE A 19 -0.92 -6.93 -16.82
N VAL A 20 -1.04 -7.67 -15.71
CA VAL A 20 -1.80 -7.24 -14.53
C VAL A 20 -0.83 -6.95 -13.40
N CYS A 21 -0.80 -5.70 -12.95
CA CYS A 21 0.00 -5.28 -11.81
C CYS A 21 -0.89 -5.20 -10.55
N GLY A 22 -0.43 -5.79 -9.46
CA GLY A 22 -1.06 -5.67 -8.14
C GLY A 22 -0.07 -5.12 -7.11
N GLY A 23 -0.55 -4.29 -6.19
CA GLY A 23 0.29 -3.77 -5.12
C GLY A 23 -0.39 -2.67 -4.30
N ASN A 24 0.20 -2.36 -3.15
CA ASN A 24 -0.20 -1.24 -2.30
C ASN A 24 0.97 -0.27 -2.15
N PHE A 25 0.86 0.92 -2.73
CA PHE A 25 1.91 1.95 -2.65
C PHE A 25 2.15 2.48 -1.25
N ARG A 26 1.19 2.31 -0.34
CA ARG A 26 1.29 2.73 1.06
C ARG A 26 2.09 1.76 1.92
N GLN A 27 2.42 0.58 1.40
CA GLN A 27 2.96 -0.51 2.21
C GLN A 27 4.49 -0.46 2.33
N ILE A 28 5.22 -0.46 1.20
CA ILE A 28 6.68 -0.38 1.19
C ILE A 28 7.14 0.32 -0.09
N PHE A 29 7.86 1.43 0.08
CA PHE A 29 8.49 2.15 -1.02
C PHE A 29 9.70 1.40 -1.61
N LEU A 30 10.04 1.69 -2.87
CA LEU A 30 11.27 1.15 -3.47
C LEU A 30 12.50 1.68 -2.72
N VAL A 31 13.43 0.78 -2.37
CA VAL A 31 14.72 1.19 -1.81
C VAL A 31 15.65 1.57 -2.97
N ILE A 32 16.03 2.85 -3.03
CA ILE A 32 17.08 3.32 -3.93
C ILE A 32 18.32 3.60 -3.09
N PRO A 33 19.43 2.86 -3.28
CA PRO A 33 20.68 3.14 -2.59
C PRO A 33 21.11 4.59 -2.86
N LYS A 34 21.33 5.36 -1.79
CA LYS A 34 21.67 6.81 -1.86
C LYS A 34 20.63 7.68 -2.58
N GLY A 35 19.43 7.15 -2.85
CA GLY A 35 18.35 7.89 -3.48
C GLY A 35 17.58 8.76 -2.48
N THR A 36 17.09 9.89 -2.97
CA THR A 36 16.22 10.79 -2.21
C THR A 36 14.75 10.35 -2.27
N ARG A 37 13.89 10.93 -1.43
CA ARG A 37 12.43 10.67 -1.51
C ARG A 37 11.83 10.97 -2.90
N PRO A 38 12.17 12.09 -3.57
CA PRO A 38 11.77 12.32 -4.96
C PRO A 38 12.22 11.22 -5.93
N ASP A 39 13.44 10.70 -5.78
CA ASP A 39 13.95 9.63 -6.64
C ASP A 39 13.11 8.36 -6.49
N ILE A 40 12.75 8.02 -5.26
CA ILE A 40 11.89 6.87 -4.95
C ILE A 40 10.54 7.01 -5.68
N VAL A 41 9.89 8.17 -5.56
CA VAL A 41 8.59 8.43 -6.21
C VAL A 41 8.73 8.40 -7.74
N ASN A 42 9.74 9.08 -8.29
CA ASN A 42 9.95 9.21 -9.73
C ASN A 42 10.32 7.87 -10.40
N THR A 43 10.96 6.95 -9.69
CA THR A 43 11.33 5.64 -10.26
C THR A 43 10.18 4.64 -10.25
N SER A 44 9.20 4.77 -9.36
CA SER A 44 8.09 3.83 -9.25
C SER A 44 6.81 4.27 -9.95
N LEU A 45 6.49 5.56 -9.91
CA LEU A 45 5.20 6.10 -10.40
C LEU A 45 5.29 6.80 -11.76
N ASN A 46 6.50 7.03 -12.29
CA ASN A 46 6.69 7.70 -13.60
C ASN A 46 7.21 6.74 -14.68
N SER A 47 6.67 5.52 -14.74
CA SER A 47 6.84 4.65 -15.91
C SER A 47 6.01 5.16 -17.10
N PHE A 48 6.56 5.06 -18.32
CA PHE A 48 5.83 5.41 -19.56
C PHE A 48 4.60 4.52 -19.81
N LEU A 49 4.52 3.37 -19.14
CA LEU A 49 3.37 2.46 -19.21
C LEU A 49 2.19 2.91 -18.33
N TRP A 50 2.40 3.80 -17.35
CA TRP A 50 1.32 4.17 -16.42
C TRP A 50 0.07 4.75 -17.10
N PRO A 51 0.18 5.66 -18.09
CA PRO A 51 -0.97 6.16 -18.83
C PRO A 51 -1.74 5.08 -19.62
N LEU A 52 -1.12 3.92 -19.86
CA LEU A 52 -1.72 2.81 -20.60
C LEU A 52 -2.50 1.85 -19.69
N PHE A 53 -2.23 1.87 -18.38
CA PHE A 53 -2.91 0.99 -17.43
C PHE A 53 -4.30 1.51 -17.07
N LYS A 54 -5.27 0.59 -17.05
CA LYS A 54 -6.55 0.81 -16.39
C LYS A 54 -6.39 0.54 -14.90
N VAL A 55 -6.65 1.56 -14.08
CA VAL A 55 -6.55 1.47 -12.62
C VAL A 55 -7.85 0.87 -12.06
N TYR A 56 -7.71 -0.13 -11.20
CA TYR A 56 -8.80 -0.71 -10.42
C TYR A 56 -8.46 -0.60 -8.93
N GLU A 57 -9.34 0.03 -8.17
CA GLU A 57 -9.18 0.21 -6.73
C GLU A 57 -9.92 -0.88 -5.97
N VAL A 58 -9.22 -1.56 -5.06
CA VAL A 58 -9.83 -2.57 -4.18
C VAL A 58 -10.15 -1.93 -2.84
N ASN A 59 -11.42 -1.58 -2.66
CA ASN A 59 -11.90 -0.89 -1.45
C ASN A 59 -12.29 -1.85 -0.31
N GLN A 60 -12.30 -3.15 -0.57
CA GLN A 60 -12.75 -4.15 0.40
C GLN A 60 -11.57 -4.94 0.99
N LYS A 61 -11.36 -4.80 2.30
CA LYS A 61 -10.28 -5.50 3.02
C LYS A 61 -10.71 -6.90 3.43
N MET A 62 -10.49 -7.85 2.54
CA MET A 62 -10.94 -9.24 2.72
C MET A 62 -10.24 -9.97 3.88
N ARG A 63 -9.00 -9.61 4.23
CA ARG A 63 -8.27 -10.24 5.36
C ARG A 63 -8.93 -10.03 6.72
N LEU A 64 -9.69 -8.94 6.86
CA LEU A 64 -10.39 -8.59 8.10
C LEU A 64 -11.83 -9.08 8.12
N ARG A 65 -12.30 -9.77 7.07
CA ARG A 65 -13.57 -10.49 7.12
C ARG A 65 -13.39 -11.74 7.99
N ALA A 66 -13.57 -11.60 9.29
CA ALA A 66 -13.93 -12.72 10.12
C ALA A 66 -15.37 -13.12 9.78
N LYS A 67 -15.63 -14.43 9.70
CA LYS A 67 -16.99 -14.98 9.72
C LYS A 67 -17.50 -14.93 11.16
N SER A 68 -17.48 -13.73 11.77
CA SER A 68 -17.78 -13.58 13.19
C SER A 68 -19.29 -13.70 13.41
N ILE A 69 -19.63 -14.43 14.47
CA ILE A 69 -21.00 -14.76 14.89
C ILE A 69 -21.45 -13.79 16.00
N TYR A 70 -20.54 -12.96 16.53
CA TYR A 70 -20.75 -12.12 17.70
C TYR A 70 -20.56 -10.62 17.40
N GLU A 71 -21.52 -9.79 17.79
CA GLU A 71 -21.53 -8.34 17.52
C GLU A 71 -20.30 -7.61 18.07
N LEU A 72 -19.78 -8.01 19.24
CA LEU A 72 -18.60 -7.38 19.86
C LEU A 72 -17.32 -7.53 19.03
N GLU A 73 -17.14 -8.66 18.36
CA GLU A 73 -15.97 -8.89 17.51
C GLU A 73 -16.07 -8.07 16.22
N VAL A 74 -17.28 -7.91 15.66
CA VAL A 74 -17.51 -7.07 14.48
C VAL A 74 -17.11 -5.61 14.76
N VAL A 75 -17.47 -5.08 15.93
CA VAL A 75 -17.10 -3.72 16.35
C VAL A 75 -15.58 -3.58 16.49
N LYS A 76 -14.91 -4.53 17.16
CA LYS A 76 -13.43 -4.50 17.30
C LYS A 76 -12.71 -4.55 15.96
N ILE A 77 -13.18 -5.40 15.05
CA ILE A 77 -12.63 -5.50 13.69
C ILE A 77 -12.80 -4.17 12.96
N ALA A 78 -13.96 -3.53 13.04
CA ALA A 78 -14.20 -2.23 12.41
C ALA A 78 -13.31 -1.12 12.98
N MET A 79 -13.09 -1.10 14.31
CA MET A 79 -12.19 -0.14 14.95
C MET A 79 -10.73 -0.35 14.49
N PHE A 80 -10.27 -1.59 14.47
CA PHE A 80 -8.94 -1.93 13.95
C PHE A 80 -8.79 -1.58 12.47
N ASP A 81 -9.84 -1.82 11.69
CA ASP A 81 -9.87 -1.52 10.26
C ASP A 81 -9.68 -0.02 9.98
N ASN A 82 -10.42 0.81 10.72
CA ASN A 82 -10.34 2.25 10.62
C ASN A 82 -8.97 2.76 11.09
N TRP A 83 -8.45 2.24 12.20
CA TRP A 83 -7.11 2.58 12.68
C TRP A 83 -6.03 2.28 11.62
N MET A 84 -6.08 1.11 10.98
CA MET A 84 -5.16 0.78 9.87
C MET A 84 -5.32 1.70 8.65
N LEU A 85 -6.53 2.17 8.32
CA LEU A 85 -6.71 3.17 7.24
C LEU A 85 -5.99 4.46 7.58
N GLN A 86 -6.22 4.98 8.78
CA GLN A 86 -5.67 6.26 9.18
C GLN A 86 -4.13 6.25 9.22
N ILE A 87 -3.53 5.10 9.57
CA ILE A 87 -2.08 4.89 9.43
C ILE A 87 -1.65 4.93 7.98
N GLY A 88 -2.34 4.20 7.11
CA GLY A 88 -2.05 4.18 5.68
C GLY A 88 -2.18 5.55 5.01
N ASP A 89 -3.08 6.40 5.51
CA ASP A 89 -3.30 7.79 5.10
C ASP A 89 -2.31 8.78 5.72
N GLY A 90 -1.57 8.37 6.75
CA GLY A 90 -0.73 9.28 7.54
C GLY A 90 -1.56 10.37 8.24
N SER A 91 -2.84 10.10 8.52
CA SER A 91 -3.72 11.01 9.27
C SER A 91 -3.71 10.71 10.78
N PHE A 92 -3.10 9.61 11.20
CA PHE A 92 -2.99 9.20 12.60
C PHE A 92 -1.53 9.06 13.02
N TYR A 93 -1.08 10.03 13.82
CA TYR A 93 0.17 9.99 14.57
C TYR A 93 -0.10 10.51 15.98
N ASP A 94 0.37 9.78 16.98
CA ASP A 94 0.16 10.15 18.38
C ASP A 94 1.00 11.39 18.75
N HIS A 95 2.18 11.51 18.12
CA HIS A 95 3.07 12.65 18.28
C HIS A 95 3.28 13.31 16.91
N PRO A 96 2.56 14.40 16.56
CA PRO A 96 2.63 14.99 15.22
C PRO A 96 4.04 15.46 14.83
N HIS A 97 4.88 15.78 15.81
CA HIS A 97 6.28 16.18 15.59
C HIS A 97 7.24 15.00 15.38
N ASN A 98 7.05 13.89 16.10
CA ASN A 98 7.97 12.74 16.07
C ASN A 98 7.46 11.58 15.20
N LYS A 99 6.23 11.68 14.66
CA LYS A 99 5.58 10.66 13.81
C LYS A 99 5.59 9.27 14.44
N LEU A 100 5.53 9.20 15.76
CA LEU A 100 5.46 7.95 16.50
C LEU A 100 4.04 7.42 16.48
N LEU A 101 3.93 6.10 16.31
CA LEU A 101 2.68 5.37 16.31
C LEU A 101 2.49 4.71 17.68
N GLN A 102 1.36 4.95 18.35
CA GLN A 102 0.95 4.09 19.45
C GLN A 102 0.29 2.83 18.90
N ILE A 103 0.85 1.67 19.25
CA ILE A 103 0.24 0.38 18.94
C ILE A 103 -0.84 0.13 20.02
N PRO A 104 -2.09 -0.16 19.63
CA PRO A 104 -3.17 -0.51 20.54
C PRO A 104 -2.78 -1.65 21.50
N HIS A 105 -3.19 -1.53 22.75
CA HIS A 105 -2.74 -2.42 23.84
C HIS A 105 -3.25 -3.86 23.68
N ASP A 106 -4.32 -4.04 22.92
CA ASP A 106 -4.97 -5.30 22.56
C ASP A 106 -4.27 -6.07 21.43
N ILE A 107 -3.19 -5.53 20.85
CA ILE A 107 -2.40 -6.17 19.78
C ILE A 107 -1.08 -6.76 20.29
N TYR A 108 -0.59 -6.34 21.46
CA TYR A 108 0.61 -6.94 22.05
C TYR A 108 0.31 -8.39 22.46
N VAL A 109 1.10 -9.34 21.94
CA VAL A 109 1.11 -10.75 22.33
C VAL A 109 2.10 -10.97 23.46
#